data_AF-V4BQF6-F1
#
_entry.id   AF-V4BQF6-F1
#
_cell.length_a   1.000
_cell.length_b   1.000
_cell.length_c   1.000
_cell.angle_alpha   90.00
_cell.angle_beta   90.00
_cell.angle_gamma   90.00
#
_symmetry.space_group_name_H-M   'P 1'
#
loop_
_entity.id
_entity.type
_entity.pdbx_description
1 polymer ?
#
loop_
_entity_poly.entity_id
_entity_poly.type
_entity_poly.pdbx_seq_one_letter_code
_entity_poly.pdbx_strand_id
1 'polypeptide(L)'
;MAIVHHIHCIFILHTKFFQGNSNLYQADNGFSCQLCKKGEYLQKACEINQGPSTCKFCPRNTFMDKDNNYTYCIDCRPCHGGQELITECTRVSNDICQCPVGKYWVQALGHDGQCYNHSVCKDGEVVVAEGKYL
;
A
#
# COMPACT_ATOMS: atom_id res chain seq x y z
N MET A 1 62.86 -18.57 -20.30
CA MET A 1 61.99 -19.03 -19.20
C MET A 1 60.67 -18.31 -19.32
N ALA A 2 59.59 -19.06 -19.50
CA ALA A 2 58.25 -18.55 -19.63
C ALA A 2 57.66 -18.27 -18.24
N ILE A 3 57.06 -17.09 -18.06
CA ILE A 3 56.03 -16.87 -17.04
C ILE A 3 54.88 -16.19 -17.79
N VAL A 4 53.93 -17.01 -18.22
CA VAL A 4 52.65 -16.61 -18.79
C VAL A 4 51.71 -16.41 -17.61
N HIS A 5 51.34 -15.18 -17.28
CA HIS A 5 50.18 -14.92 -16.41
C HIS A 5 49.05 -14.36 -17.27
N HIS A 6 48.07 -15.23 -17.53
CA HIS A 6 46.88 -14.99 -18.32
C HIS A 6 46.10 -13.75 -17.85
N ILE A 7 46.16 -12.69 -18.64
CA ILE A 7 45.04 -11.75 -18.78
C ILE A 7 44.00 -12.51 -19.60
N HIS A 8 42.93 -13.05 -19.00
CA HIS A 8 41.64 -13.29 -19.67
C HIS A 8 40.55 -13.77 -18.67
N CYS A 9 39.38 -13.14 -18.79
CA CYS A 9 38.06 -13.66 -18.42
C CYS A 9 37.66 -13.69 -16.95
N ILE A 10 37.58 -12.51 -16.33
CA ILE A 10 36.55 -12.26 -15.31
C ILE A 10 35.20 -12.18 -16.03
N PHE A 11 34.56 -13.32 -16.26
CA PHE A 11 33.12 -13.42 -16.51
C PHE A 11 32.37 -13.13 -15.20
N ILE A 12 32.48 -11.90 -14.68
CA ILE A 12 31.48 -11.42 -13.74
C ILE A 12 30.27 -11.04 -14.58
N LEU A 13 29.45 -12.06 -14.87
CA LEU A 13 28.01 -11.95 -15.08
C LEU A 13 27.38 -11.39 -13.78
N HIS A 14 27.73 -10.16 -13.39
CA HIS A 14 26.83 -9.35 -12.61
C HIS A 14 26.06 -8.52 -13.63
N THR A 15 25.02 -9.19 -14.13
CA THR A 15 23.69 -8.63 -14.32
C THR A 15 23.71 -7.11 -14.32
N LYS A 16 23.46 -6.51 -15.48
CA LYS A 16 22.84 -5.19 -15.54
C LYS A 16 21.85 -5.14 -14.38
N PHE A 17 22.07 -4.25 -13.42
CA PHE A 17 21.00 -3.81 -12.54
C PHE A 17 19.97 -3.20 -13.50
N PHE A 18 19.11 -4.05 -14.09
CA PHE A 18 17.82 -3.62 -14.54
C PHE A 18 17.21 -3.03 -13.29
N GLN A 19 17.07 -1.71 -13.27
CA GLN A 19 16.23 -1.03 -12.32
C GLN A 19 14.84 -1.65 -12.52
N GLY A 20 14.54 -2.67 -11.72
CA GLY A 20 13.28 -3.39 -11.73
C GLY A 20 12.22 -2.51 -11.11
N ASN A 21 11.76 -1.52 -11.86
CA ASN A 21 10.49 -0.87 -11.61
C ASN A 21 9.48 -1.44 -12.61
N SER A 22 9.26 -2.75 -12.56
CA SER A 22 8.38 -3.40 -13.51
C SER A 22 6.95 -3.14 -13.09
N ASN A 23 6.29 -2.17 -13.75
CA ASN A 23 4.84 -1.97 -13.73
C ASN A 23 4.09 -3.15 -14.42
N LEU A 24 4.59 -4.38 -14.26
CA LEU A 24 4.16 -5.57 -14.97
C LEU A 24 3.78 -6.67 -13.98
N TYR A 25 2.79 -7.49 -14.30
CA TYR A 25 2.44 -8.73 -13.60
C TYR A 25 2.40 -9.90 -14.58
N GLN A 26 2.58 -11.11 -14.07
CA GLN A 26 2.42 -12.32 -14.88
C GLN A 26 0.93 -12.70 -14.94
N ALA A 27 0.35 -12.71 -16.15
CA ALA A 27 -1.03 -13.12 -16.37
C ALA A 27 -1.12 -14.62 -16.70
N ASP A 28 -2.30 -15.20 -16.48
CA ASP A 28 -2.56 -16.64 -16.71
C ASP A 28 -2.42 -17.05 -18.19
N ASN A 29 -2.53 -16.09 -19.11
CA ASN A 29 -2.27 -16.30 -20.54
C ASN A 29 -0.76 -16.40 -20.88
N GLY A 30 0.12 -16.37 -19.89
CA GLY A 30 1.58 -16.48 -20.04
C GLY A 30 2.28 -15.17 -20.40
N PHE A 31 1.54 -14.07 -20.56
CA PHE A 31 2.10 -12.76 -20.85
C PHE A 31 2.47 -12.00 -19.58
N SER A 32 3.51 -11.18 -19.68
CA SER A 32 3.82 -10.16 -18.69
C SER A 32 3.01 -8.91 -19.03
N CYS A 33 1.98 -8.57 -18.28
CA CYS A 33 1.04 -7.49 -18.62
C CYS A 33 1.26 -6.25 -17.75
N GLN A 34 0.98 -5.06 -18.27
CA GLN A 34 1.04 -3.84 -17.46
C GLN A 34 -0.08 -3.80 -16.41
N LEU A 35 0.26 -3.34 -15.21
CA LEU A 35 -0.67 -3.12 -14.10
C LEU A 35 -1.69 -2.01 -14.42
N CYS A 36 -2.87 -2.13 -13.83
CA CYS A 36 -3.82 -1.02 -13.75
C CYS A 36 -3.34 0.04 -12.77
N LYS A 37 -3.74 1.29 -12.98
CA LYS A 37 -3.30 2.39 -12.12
C LYS A 37 -4.07 2.42 -10.81
N LYS A 38 -3.51 3.09 -9.80
CA LYS A 38 -4.27 3.44 -8.59
C LYS A 38 -5.63 4.04 -8.96
N GLY A 39 -6.68 3.62 -8.26
CA GLY A 39 -8.07 3.98 -8.56
C GLY A 39 -8.75 3.19 -9.67
N GLU A 40 -8.07 2.18 -10.22
CA GLU A 40 -8.62 1.26 -11.20
C GLU A 40 -8.44 -0.20 -10.76
N TYR A 41 -9.28 -1.08 -11.30
CA TYR A 41 -9.18 -2.54 -11.18
C TYR A 41 -9.06 -3.18 -12.57
N LEU A 42 -8.51 -4.38 -12.60
CA LEU A 42 -8.32 -5.20 -13.78
C LEU A 42 -9.67 -5.73 -14.29
N GLN A 43 -10.04 -5.32 -15.51
CA GLN A 43 -11.17 -5.92 -16.22
C GLN A 43 -10.73 -7.11 -17.07
N LYS A 44 -9.60 -6.98 -17.78
CA LYS A 44 -9.07 -8.02 -18.66
C LYS A 44 -7.55 -7.88 -18.79
N ALA A 45 -6.84 -9.01 -18.77
CA ALA A 45 -5.41 -9.05 -19.01
C ALA A 45 -5.04 -8.56 -20.43
N CYS A 46 -3.78 -8.17 -20.60
CA CYS A 46 -3.25 -7.75 -21.89
C CYS A 46 -3.29 -8.90 -22.92
N GLU A 47 -3.47 -8.54 -24.20
CA GLU A 47 -3.47 -9.51 -25.32
C GLU A 47 -2.11 -9.61 -26.03
N ILE A 48 -1.15 -8.77 -25.62
CA ILE A 48 0.19 -8.69 -26.19
C ILE A 48 1.18 -8.65 -25.03
N ASN A 49 2.27 -9.43 -25.11
CA ASN A 49 3.30 -9.45 -24.09
C ASN A 49 3.87 -8.04 -23.83
N GLN A 50 3.97 -7.66 -22.56
CA GLN A 50 4.33 -6.32 -22.04
C GLN A 50 3.34 -5.19 -22.41
N GLY A 51 2.17 -5.56 -22.95
CA GLY A 51 1.12 -4.63 -23.34
C GLY A 51 0.23 -4.16 -22.19
N PRO A 52 -0.62 -3.15 -22.44
CA PRO A 52 -1.55 -2.63 -21.45
C PRO A 52 -2.67 -3.64 -21.14
N SER A 53 -3.05 -3.73 -19.87
CA SER A 53 -4.28 -4.40 -19.47
C SER A 53 -5.49 -3.50 -19.73
N THR A 54 -6.69 -4.11 -19.83
CA THR A 54 -7.94 -3.34 -19.82
C THR A 54 -8.35 -3.11 -18.37
N CYS A 55 -8.44 -1.84 -17.97
CA CYS A 55 -8.72 -1.42 -16.60
C CYS A 55 -10.01 -0.59 -16.53
N LYS A 56 -10.64 -0.58 -15.36
CA LYS A 56 -11.85 0.21 -15.08
C LYS A 56 -11.70 0.96 -13.76
N PHE A 57 -12.28 2.16 -13.69
CA PHE A 57 -12.33 2.91 -12.44
C PHE A 57 -13.06 2.16 -11.33
N CYS A 58 -12.54 2.29 -10.12
CA CYS A 58 -13.22 1.78 -8.93
C CYS A 58 -14.64 2.37 -8.81
N PRO A 59 -15.66 1.53 -8.53
CA PRO A 59 -17.00 2.00 -8.25
C PRO A 59 -17.05 2.84 -6.96
N ARG A 60 -18.20 3.48 -6.69
CA ARG A 60 -18.41 4.23 -5.44
C ARG A 60 -18.18 3.32 -4.23
N ASN A 61 -17.67 3.90 -3.14
CA ASN A 61 -17.36 3.23 -1.88
C ASN A 61 -16.27 2.13 -2.00
N THR A 62 -15.41 2.23 -3.01
CA THR A 62 -14.24 1.34 -3.16
C THR A 62 -13.02 2.12 -3.64
N PHE A 63 -11.82 1.61 -3.38
CA PHE A 63 -10.57 2.25 -3.73
C PHE A 63 -9.47 1.27 -4.13
N MET A 64 -8.43 1.82 -4.77
CA MET A 64 -7.13 1.18 -4.97
C MET A 64 -6.04 2.22 -4.80
N ASP A 65 -5.17 2.04 -3.80
CA ASP A 65 -4.13 3.00 -3.44
C ASP A 65 -2.82 2.82 -4.23
N LYS A 66 -2.70 1.70 -4.97
CA LYS A 66 -1.51 1.30 -5.71
C LYS A 66 -1.85 0.76 -7.10
N ASP A 67 -0.85 0.77 -7.98
CA ASP A 67 -0.92 0.04 -9.25
C ASP A 67 -1.10 -1.45 -8.96
N ASN A 68 -2.02 -2.11 -9.67
CA ASN A 68 -2.50 -3.44 -9.29
C ASN A 68 -2.98 -4.29 -10.48
N ASN A 69 -3.26 -5.56 -10.21
CA ASN A 69 -3.90 -6.50 -11.12
C ASN A 69 -5.13 -7.18 -10.48
N TYR A 70 -5.73 -6.53 -9.47
CA TYR A 70 -6.91 -7.07 -8.80
C TYR A 70 -8.14 -6.95 -9.68
N THR A 71 -9.00 -7.96 -9.67
CA THR A 71 -10.26 -7.96 -10.43
C THR A 71 -11.41 -7.24 -9.72
N TYR A 72 -11.15 -6.69 -8.54
CA TYR A 72 -12.09 -5.94 -7.71
C TYR A 72 -11.35 -4.81 -6.98
N CYS A 73 -12.06 -3.74 -6.61
CA CYS A 73 -11.52 -2.69 -5.75
C CYS A 73 -11.73 -3.03 -4.27
N ILE A 74 -10.90 -2.49 -3.38
CA ILE A 74 -11.01 -2.70 -1.94
C ILE A 74 -12.18 -1.84 -1.43
N ASP A 75 -13.05 -2.41 -0.60
CA ASP A 75 -14.13 -1.65 0.02
C ASP A 75 -13.57 -0.57 0.96
N CYS A 76 -14.17 0.61 0.92
CA CYS A 76 -13.86 1.65 1.90
C CYS A 76 -14.25 1.15 3.30
N ARG A 77 -13.33 1.25 4.26
CA ARG A 77 -13.58 0.89 5.65
C ARG A 77 -14.10 2.12 6.40
N PRO A 78 -15.34 2.10 6.91
CA PRO A 78 -15.87 3.21 7.68
C PRO A 78 -15.08 3.40 8.98
N CYS A 79 -15.21 4.59 9.56
CA CYS A 79 -14.71 4.84 10.90
C CYS A 79 -15.57 4.10 11.95
N HIS A 80 -14.89 3.44 12.88
CA HIS A 80 -15.50 2.64 13.93
C HIS A 80 -14.86 2.94 15.29
N GLY A 81 -15.33 2.31 16.36
CA GLY A 81 -14.70 2.44 17.68
C GLY A 81 -14.71 3.87 18.26
N GLY A 82 -15.64 4.72 17.83
CA GLY A 82 -15.75 6.10 18.26
C GLY A 82 -14.77 7.07 17.60
N GLN A 83 -14.12 6.66 16.50
CA GLN A 83 -13.36 7.56 15.64
C GLN A 83 -14.27 8.51 14.86
N GLU A 84 -13.73 9.67 14.52
CA GLU A 84 -14.32 10.65 13.61
C GLU A 84 -13.71 10.51 12.22
N LEU A 85 -14.53 10.76 11.19
CA LEU A 85 -14.09 10.81 9.80
C LEU A 85 -13.36 12.12 9.54
N ILE A 86 -12.10 12.01 9.12
CA ILE A 86 -11.26 13.16 8.77
C ILE A 86 -11.25 13.41 7.27
N THR A 87 -11.11 12.33 6.49
CA THR A 87 -11.09 12.38 5.04
C THR A 87 -11.97 11.27 4.49
N GLU A 88 -12.90 11.62 3.63
CA GLU A 88 -13.75 10.66 2.92
C GLU A 88 -12.94 9.79 1.96
N CYS A 89 -13.39 8.55 1.81
CA CYS A 89 -12.87 7.61 0.85
C CYS A 89 -13.00 8.17 -0.56
N THR A 90 -11.93 7.97 -1.34
CA THR A 90 -11.90 8.30 -2.76
C THR A 90 -11.55 7.05 -3.55
N ARG A 91 -11.57 7.12 -4.88
CA ARG A 91 -11.11 5.99 -5.69
C ARG A 91 -9.65 5.59 -5.40
N VAL A 92 -8.82 6.48 -4.86
CA VAL A 92 -7.39 6.22 -4.65
C VAL A 92 -6.98 6.12 -3.18
N SER A 93 -7.91 6.22 -2.24
CA SER A 93 -7.61 6.23 -0.81
C SER A 93 -8.82 5.78 0.00
N ASN A 94 -8.57 5.04 1.08
CA ASN A 94 -9.60 4.73 2.07
C ASN A 94 -10.05 5.98 2.85
N ASP A 95 -11.11 5.84 3.64
CA ASP A 95 -11.42 6.76 4.74
C ASP A 95 -10.22 6.90 5.69
N ILE A 96 -9.97 8.12 6.16
CA ILE A 96 -9.01 8.40 7.24
C ILE A 96 -9.81 8.70 8.51
N CYS A 97 -9.56 7.91 9.55
CA CYS A 97 -10.27 7.98 10.82
C CYS A 97 -9.31 8.36 11.93
N GLN A 98 -9.78 9.18 12.88
CA GLN A 98 -8.98 9.64 14.01
C GLN A 98 -9.83 9.67 15.28
N CYS A 99 -9.23 9.42 16.45
CA CYS A 99 -9.94 9.63 17.70
C CYS A 99 -10.19 11.13 17.95
N PRO A 100 -11.34 11.50 18.55
CA PRO A 100 -11.61 12.87 18.95
C PRO A 100 -10.51 13.44 19.84
N VAL A 101 -10.41 14.78 19.89
CA VAL A 101 -9.46 15.46 20.78
C VAL A 101 -9.64 14.99 22.22
N GLY A 102 -8.52 14.71 22.90
CA GLY A 102 -8.50 14.14 24.25
C GLY A 102 -8.60 12.60 24.30
N LYS A 103 -8.62 11.91 23.15
CA LYS A 103 -8.65 10.44 23.09
C LYS A 103 -7.54 9.86 22.20
N TYR A 104 -7.20 8.60 22.45
CA TYR A 104 -6.27 7.79 21.66
C TYR A 104 -6.88 6.44 21.27
N TRP A 105 -6.40 5.88 20.17
CA TRP A 105 -6.85 4.57 19.69
C TRP A 105 -6.16 3.44 20.45
N VAL A 106 -6.96 2.45 20.89
CA VAL A 106 -6.45 1.20 21.46
C VAL A 106 -6.98 0.04 20.63
N GLN A 107 -6.07 -0.74 20.04
CA GLN A 107 -6.42 -1.98 19.36
C GLN A 107 -6.42 -3.14 20.36
N ALA A 108 -7.60 -3.68 20.68
CA ALA A 108 -7.71 -4.88 21.49
C ALA A 108 -7.38 -6.11 20.62
N LEU A 109 -6.55 -7.03 21.15
CA LEU A 109 -6.11 -8.25 20.46
C LEU A 109 -7.32 -9.08 19.99
N GLY A 110 -7.67 -8.98 18.70
CA GLY A 110 -8.70 -9.78 18.04
C GLY A 110 -10.03 -9.07 17.71
N HIS A 111 -10.21 -7.79 18.02
CA HIS A 111 -11.44 -7.03 17.71
C HIS A 111 -11.16 -5.64 17.11
N ASP A 112 -12.21 -4.97 16.62
CA ASP A 112 -12.19 -3.54 16.32
C ASP A 112 -11.74 -2.75 17.57
N GLY A 113 -10.79 -1.84 17.39
CA GLY A 113 -10.28 -1.00 18.48
C GLY A 113 -11.30 0.05 18.93
N GLN A 114 -10.94 0.81 19.97
CA GLN A 114 -11.79 1.88 20.49
C GLN A 114 -10.97 3.09 20.94
N CYS A 115 -11.58 4.27 20.87
CA CYS A 115 -11.03 5.51 21.40
C CYS A 115 -11.20 5.63 22.92
N TYR A 116 -10.08 5.70 23.64
CA TYR A 116 -10.03 5.90 25.09
C TYR A 116 -9.52 7.30 25.45
N ASN A 117 -9.99 7.84 26.57
CA ASN A 117 -9.52 9.15 27.04
C ASN A 117 -8.04 9.09 27.42
N HIS A 118 -7.28 10.13 27.05
CA HIS A 118 -5.95 10.34 27.61
C HIS A 118 -6.03 10.44 29.14
N SER A 119 -5.00 9.93 29.82
CA SER A 119 -4.82 10.13 31.25
C SER A 119 -4.63 11.62 31.54
N VAL A 120 -5.27 12.10 32.60
CA VAL A 120 -5.07 13.45 33.11
C VAL A 120 -4.04 13.38 34.25
N CYS A 121 -3.01 14.22 34.16
CA CYS A 121 -2.01 14.38 35.22
C CYS A 121 -2.68 14.86 36.52
N LYS A 122 -2.26 14.31 37.64
CA LYS A 122 -2.66 14.81 38.97
C LYS A 122 -1.89 16.09 39.29
N ASP A 123 -2.31 16.79 40.35
CA ASP A 123 -1.61 17.98 40.83
C ASP A 123 -0.13 17.68 41.11
N GLY A 124 0.76 18.45 40.46
CA GLY A 124 2.21 18.28 40.54
C GLY A 124 2.82 17.31 39.53
N GLU A 125 2.02 16.61 38.72
CA GLU A 125 2.50 15.79 37.61
C GLU A 125 2.58 16.61 36.31
N VAL A 126 3.48 16.21 35.39
CA VAL A 126 3.66 16.87 34.09
C VAL A 126 3.46 15.87 32.94
N VAL A 127 2.96 16.34 31.81
CA VAL A 127 2.87 15.55 30.57
C VAL A 127 4.29 15.33 30.04
N VAL A 128 4.72 14.07 30.00
CA VAL A 128 6.04 13.69 29.46
C VAL A 128 5.97 13.26 27.98
N ALA A 129 4.77 12.99 27.48
CA ALA A 129 4.51 12.67 26.08
C ALA A 129 3.08 13.09 25.72
N GLU A 130 2.94 13.80 24.61
CA GLU A 130 1.62 14.15 24.07
C GLU A 130 0.89 12.90 23.55
N GLY A 131 -0.42 12.88 23.76
CA GLY A 131 -1.28 11.81 23.28
C GLY A 131 -1.35 11.77 21.76
N LYS A 132 -1.15 10.59 21.17
CA LYS A 132 -1.30 10.38 19.73
C LYS A 132 -2.76 10.04 19.42
N TYR A 133 -3.31 10.73 18.42
CA TYR A 133 -4.72 10.59 18.03
C TYR A 133 -4.99 9.52 16.96
N LEU A 134 -3.92 8.97 16.35
CA LEU A 134 -3.92 8.02 15.24
C LEU A 134 -3.51 6.62 15.69
#